data_AF-A0A967MAU4-F1
#
_entry.id   AF-A0A967MAU4-F1
#
_cell.length_a   1.000
_cell.length_b   1.000
_cell.length_c   1.000
_cell.angle_alpha   90.00
_cell.angle_beta   90.00
_cell.angle_gamma   90.00
#
_symmetry.space_group_name_H-M   'P 1'
#
loop_
_entity.id
_entity.type
_entity.pdbx_description
1 polymer ?
#
loop_
_entity_poly.entity_id
_entity_poly.type
_entity_poly.pdbx_seq_one_letter_code
_entity_poly.pdbx_strand_id
1 'polypeptide(L)' 'MSDKIRAVEVRAELRQIKTMADGTVNIVMNLPEDCREQVKIMLDWLGMEVKAVIVDGETQI' A
#
# COMPACT_ATOMS: atom_id res chain seq x y z
N MET A 1 -8.56 22.41 12.27
CA MET A 1 -8.95 21.77 11.01
C MET A 1 -7.84 20.80 10.67
N SER A 2 -8.03 19.52 10.98
CA SER A 2 -6.96 18.52 10.92
C SER A 2 -6.77 18.09 9.47
N ASP A 3 -5.56 18.20 8.95
CA ASP A 3 -5.19 17.76 7.61
C ASP A 3 -5.56 16.30 7.42
N LYS A 4 -6.62 16.07 6.64
CA LYS A 4 -7.11 14.74 6.32
C LYS A 4 -6.09 14.11 5.37
N ILE A 5 -5.34 13.12 5.84
CA ILE A 5 -4.42 12.34 5.00
C ILE A 5 -5.22 11.83 3.80
N ARG A 6 -4.82 12.25 2.58
CA ARG A 6 -5.57 11.94 1.35
C ARG A 6 -5.07 10.69 0.64
N ALA A 7 -3.79 10.37 0.79
CA ALA A 7 -3.14 9.22 0.18
C ALA A 7 -1.86 8.86 0.95
N VAL A 8 -1.44 7.61 0.84
CA VAL A 8 -0.14 7.11 1.31
C VAL A 8 0.57 6.49 0.12
N GLU A 9 1.77 6.98 -0.16
CA GLU A 9 2.65 6.42 -1.19
C GLU A 9 3.80 5.68 -0.51
N VAL A 10 4.09 4.47 -0.99
CA VAL A 10 5.21 3.67 -0.49
C VAL A 10 6.11 3.27 -1.64
N ARG A 11 7.42 3.38 -1.42
CA ARG A 11 8.40 2.74 -2.28
C ARG A 11 8.52 1.30 -1.81
N ALA A 12 8.14 0.35 -2.65
CA ALA A 12 8.21 -1.06 -2.28
C ALA A 12 8.52 -1.94 -3.48
N GLU A 13 9.19 -3.05 -3.23
CA GLU A 13 9.38 -4.11 -4.23
C GLU A 13 8.19 -5.07 -4.17
N LEU A 14 7.51 -5.28 -5.30
CA LEU A 14 6.45 -6.27 -5.39
C LEU A 14 7.05 -7.68 -5.32
N ARG A 15 6.80 -8.39 -4.22
CA ARG A 15 7.39 -9.71 -3.97
C ARG A 15 6.49 -10.86 -4.39
N GLN A 16 5.18 -10.74 -4.16
CA GLN A 16 4.25 -11.82 -4.44
C GLN A 16 2.82 -11.27 -4.62
N ILE A 17 2.10 -11.87 -5.56
CA ILE A 17 0.64 -11.75 -5.68
C ILE A 17 0.06 -13.16 -5.60
N LYS A 18 -0.90 -13.37 -4.70
CA LYS A 18 -1.56 -14.68 -4.51
C LYS A 18 -3.07 -14.51 -4.43
N THR A 19 -3.79 -15.10 -5.38
CA THR A 19 -5.24 -15.23 -5.32
C THR A 19 -5.63 -16.41 -4.45
N MET A 20 -6.61 -16.20 -3.58
CA MET A 20 -7.17 -17.19 -2.67
C MET A 20 -8.45 -17.78 -3.24
N ALA A 21 -8.89 -18.92 -2.70
CA ALA A 21 -10.08 -19.62 -3.18
C ALA A 21 -11.38 -18.83 -2.96
N ASP A 22 -11.41 -17.91 -2.00
CA ASP A 22 -12.53 -17.01 -1.70
C ASP A 22 -12.55 -15.76 -2.62
N GLY A 23 -11.66 -15.69 -3.61
CA GLY A 23 -11.56 -14.57 -4.54
C GLY A 23 -10.76 -13.37 -4.00
N THR A 24 -10.26 -13.44 -2.76
CA THR A 24 -9.37 -12.41 -2.21
C THR A 24 -7.97 -12.50 -2.83
N VAL A 25 -7.23 -11.39 -2.83
CA VAL A 25 -5.86 -11.32 -3.35
C VAL A 25 -4.93 -10.79 -2.27
N ASN A 26 -3.90 -11.58 -1.95
CA ASN A 26 -2.81 -11.16 -1.08
C ASN A 26 -1.68 -10.56 -1.92
N ILE A 27 -1.28 -9.34 -1.58
CA ILE A 27 -0.13 -8.65 -2.19
C ILE A 27 0.94 -8.54 -1.10
N VAL A 28 2.13 -9.09 -1.36
CA VAL A 28 3.28 -8.99 -0.47
C VAL A 28 4.30 -8.07 -1.13
N MET A 29 4.72 -7.05 -0.39
CA MET A 29 5.71 -6.08 -0.83
C MET A 29 6.84 -6.00 0.20
N ASN A 30 8.09 -5.87 -0.26
CA ASN A 30 9.20 -5.54 0.63
C ASN A 30 9.29 -4.02 0.74
N LEU A 31 9.06 -3.50 1.96
CA LEU A 31 9.16 -2.07 2.24
C LEU A 31 10.54 -1.77 2.87
N PRO A 32 11.26 -0.74 2.41
CA PRO A 32 12.45 -0.25 3.11
C PRO A 32 12.09 0.41 4.45
N GLU A 33 13.09 0.58 5.31
CA GLU A 33 12.92 1.08 6.68
C GLU A 33 12.40 2.53 6.76
N ASP A 34 12.64 3.31 5.71
CA ASP A 34 12.16 4.69 5.56
C ASP A 34 10.62 4.80 5.43
N CYS A 35 9.92 3.70 5.13
CA CYS A 35 8.47 3.66 4.95
C CYS A 35 7.68 3.39 6.24
N ARG A 36 8.31 3.44 7.42
CA ARG A 36 7.68 3.07 8.71
C ARG A 36 6.45 3.91 9.06
N GLU A 37 6.47 5.21 8.78
CA GLU A 37 5.34 6.10 9.10
C GLU A 37 4.12 5.80 8.22
N GLN A 38 4.35 5.52 6.94
CA GLN A 38 3.33 5.12 5.97
C GLN A 38 2.68 3.79 6.38
N VAL A 39 3.48 2.82 6.81
CA VAL A 39 2.96 1.54 7.34
C VAL A 39 2.05 1.79 8.55
N LYS A 40 2.44 2.69 9.46
CA LYS A 40 1.61 3.03 10.62
C LYS A 40 0.26 3.64 10.20
N ILE A 41 0.26 4.55 9.22
CA ILE A 41 -0.99 5.12 8.69
C ILE A 41 -1.86 4.02 8.04
N MET A 42 -1.26 3.11 7.28
CA MET A 42 -2.00 2.00 6.65
C MET A 42 -2.57 1.03 7.68
N LEU A 43 -1.90 0.81 8.81
CA LEU A 43 -2.42 0.02 9.93
C LEU A 43 -3.66 0.67 10.56
N ASP A 44 -3.70 1.99 10.67
CA ASP A 44 -4.89 2.72 11.13
C ASP A 44 -6.08 2.58 10.16
N TRP A 45 -5.83 2.26 8.89
CA TRP A 45 -6.84 2.03 7.85
C TRP A 45 -7.25 0.55 7.72
N LEU A 46 -6.76 -0.33 8.60
CA LEU A 46 -7.07 -1.75 8.53
C LEU A 46 -8.59 -2.01 8.61
N GLY A 47 -9.12 -2.77 7.66
CA GLY A 47 -10.55 -3.08 7.56
C GLY A 47 -11.39 -2.02 6.84
N MET A 48 -10.77 -0.92 6.39
CA MET A 48 -11.42 0.07 5.52
C MET A 48 -11.28 -0.32 4.05
N GLU A 49 -12.24 0.09 3.23
CA GLU A 49 -12.12 0.03 1.78
C GLU A 49 -11.14 1.11 1.31
N VAL A 50 -10.12 0.71 0.55
CA VAL A 50 -9.09 1.61 0.01
C VAL A 50 -8.94 1.43 -1.49
N LYS A 51 -8.56 2.51 -2.19
CA LYS A 51 -8.13 2.42 -3.58
C LYS A 51 -6.63 2.15 -3.62
N ALA A 52 -6.23 1.01 -4.20
CA ALA A 52 -4.83 0.68 -4.45
C ALA A 52 -4.48 0.92 -5.93
N VAL A 53 -3.34 1.55 -6.19
CA VAL A 53 -2.79 1.77 -7.54
C VAL A 53 -1.33 1.30 -7.52
N ILE A 54 -0.97 0.40 -8.45
CA ILE A 54 0.40 -0.09 -8.62
C ILE A 54 0.84 0.35 -10.02
N VAL A 55 1.98 1.04 -10.11
CA VAL A 55 2.56 1.54 -11.36
C VAL A 55 3.94 0.93 -11.56
N ASP A 56 4.25 0.54 -12.80
CA ASP A 56 5.61 0.15 -13.19
C ASP A 56 6.49 1.40 -13.21
N GLY A 57 7.75 1.25 -12.81
CA GLY A 57 8.66 2.34 -12.46
C GLY A 57 9.20 3.11 -13.67
N GLU A 58 8.36 3.87 -14.35
CA GLU A 58 8.72 5.08 -15.11
C GLU A 58 7.55 6.08 -15.10
N THR A 59 7.30 6.80 -14.00
CA THR A 59 6.45 8.01 -14.08
C THR A 59 6.84 9.02 -13.02
N GLN A 60 7.44 10.13 -13.47
CA GLN A 60 7.42 11.42 -12.78
C GLN A 60 5.96 11.87 -12.63
N ILE A 61 5.51 12.15 -11.40
CA ILE A 61 4.27 12.88 -11.12
C ILE A 61 4.65 14.20 -10.47
#